data_AF-A0A953C2I1-F1
#
_entry.id   AF-A0A953C2I1-F1
#
_cell.length_a   1.000
_cell.length_b   1.000
_cell.length_c   1.000
_cell.angle_alpha   90.00
_cell.angle_beta   90.00
_cell.angle_gamma   90.00
#
_symmetry.space_group_name_H-M   'P 1'
#
loop_
_entity.id
_entity.type
_entity.pdbx_description
1 polymer ?
#
loop_
_entity_poly.entity_id
_entity_poly.type
_entity_poly.pdbx_seq_one_letter_code
_entity_poly.pdbx_strand_id
1 'polypeptide(L)'
;MAFDGARVSQTAILPSPIAGEAWRRSERLALLLGVSALGAAAGFAGTLASGRFDLWVLAVIAAPVLALTLYLTGATLTEALERRAHGCAGACMLHVAAILAWPLTALFTPLSAAIFWIAPLAALSALVLFASCWSGAPRAIYRMAGQGALVAALAAHQGVFVILG
;
A
#
# COMPACT_ATOMS: atom_id res chain seq x y z
N MET A 1 -35.66 29.72 -35.37
CA MET A 1 -36.05 28.44 -34.74
C MET A 1 -35.29 28.35 -33.43
N ALA A 2 -36.01 28.54 -32.33
CA ALA A 2 -35.49 28.54 -30.97
C ALA A 2 -35.48 27.10 -30.43
N PHE A 3 -34.36 26.67 -29.85
CA PHE A 3 -34.29 25.47 -29.03
C PHE A 3 -34.19 25.91 -27.57
N ASP A 4 -35.37 26.19 -27.00
CA ASP A 4 -35.63 26.10 -25.57
C ASP A 4 -35.97 24.65 -25.24
N GLY A 5 -35.30 24.05 -24.26
CA GLY A 5 -35.77 22.78 -23.69
C GLY A 5 -34.68 21.79 -23.32
N ALA A 6 -34.05 22.00 -22.17
CA ALA A 6 -33.92 20.98 -21.11
C ALA A 6 -33.01 21.55 -20.01
N ARG A 7 -33.61 22.32 -19.09
CA ARG A 7 -33.06 22.43 -17.73
C ARG A 7 -33.13 21.03 -17.14
N VAL A 8 -32.03 20.27 -17.25
CA VAL A 8 -31.83 19.08 -16.46
C VAL A 8 -31.87 19.54 -15.02
N SER A 9 -32.95 19.13 -14.34
CA SER A 9 -33.18 19.23 -12.92
C SER A 9 -31.86 19.08 -12.17
N GLN A 10 -31.36 20.19 -11.61
CA GLN A 10 -30.43 20.15 -10.49
C GLN A 10 -31.21 19.49 -9.36
N THR A 11 -31.18 18.16 -9.32
CA THR A 11 -31.45 17.43 -8.10
C THR A 11 -30.45 17.94 -7.10
N ALA A 12 -30.95 18.73 -6.16
CA ALA A 12 -30.24 19.11 -4.96
C ALA A 12 -29.52 17.86 -4.43
N ILE A 13 -28.19 17.87 -4.51
CA ILE A 13 -27.36 16.95 -3.76
C ILE A 13 -27.62 17.34 -2.31
N LEU A 14 -28.63 16.72 -1.70
CA LEU A 14 -28.84 16.75 -0.27
C LEU A 14 -27.49 16.33 0.34
N PRO A 15 -26.86 17.15 1.19
CA PRO A 15 -25.68 16.71 1.91
C PRO A 15 -26.09 15.46 2.68
N SER A 16 -25.50 14.31 2.31
CA SER A 16 -25.74 13.06 3.03
C SER A 16 -25.46 13.30 4.52
N PRO A 17 -26.34 12.93 5.45
CA PRO A 17 -26.17 13.19 6.89
C PRO A 17 -25.06 12.33 7.54
N ILE A 18 -24.14 11.79 6.74
CA ILE A 18 -22.88 11.19 7.17
C ILE A 18 -21.77 11.74 6.26
N ALA A 19 -21.65 13.07 6.19
CA ALA A 19 -20.39 13.68 5.78
C ALA A 19 -19.37 13.45 6.91
N GLY A 20 -19.00 12.18 7.13
CA GLY A 20 -17.86 11.85 7.97
C GLY A 20 -16.67 12.62 7.42
N GLU A 21 -16.07 13.45 8.25
CA GLU A 21 -15.06 14.43 7.86
C GLU A 21 -14.06 13.79 6.88
N ALA A 22 -13.96 14.38 5.69
CA ALA A 22 -13.03 13.89 4.69
C ALA A 22 -11.61 14.01 5.27
N TRP A 23 -10.96 12.87 5.50
CA TRP A 23 -9.63 12.78 6.08
C TRP A 23 -8.69 13.79 5.42
N ARG A 24 -8.00 14.61 6.21
CA ARG A 24 -6.98 15.53 5.70
C ARG A 24 -5.81 14.73 5.15
N ARG A 25 -5.10 15.29 4.16
CA ARG A 25 -3.90 14.64 3.58
C ARG A 25 -2.85 14.30 4.65
N SER A 26 -2.66 15.19 5.62
CA SER A 26 -1.74 14.99 6.75
C SER A 26 -2.13 13.81 7.63
N GLU A 27 -3.42 13.63 7.92
CA GLU A 27 -3.93 12.53 8.76
C GLU A 27 -3.71 11.18 8.08
N ARG A 28 -3.88 11.11 6.76
CA ARG A 28 -3.65 9.89 5.97
C ARG A 28 -2.18 9.49 5.96
N LEU A 29 -1.30 10.47 5.79
CA LEU A 29 0.14 10.24 5.84
C LEU A 29 0.59 9.86 7.25
N ALA A 30 0.07 10.51 8.28
CA ALA A 30 0.35 10.15 9.67
C ALA A 30 -0.10 8.74 10.01
N LEU A 31 -1.31 8.34 9.58
CA LEU A 31 -1.82 6.98 9.76
C LEU A 31 -0.95 5.96 9.01
N LEU A 32 -0.63 6.21 7.74
CA LEU A 32 0.21 5.32 6.95
C LEU A 32 1.58 5.14 7.59
N LEU A 33 2.24 6.24 7.96
CA LEU A 33 3.56 6.19 8.60
C LEU A 33 3.51 5.49 9.95
N GLY A 34 2.52 5.79 10.79
CA GLY A 34 2.35 5.16 12.10
C GLY A 34 2.10 3.66 12.00
N VAL A 35 1.18 3.24 11.12
CA VAL A 35 0.87 1.82 10.91
C VAL A 35 2.03 1.08 10.23
N SER A 36 2.76 1.73 9.31
CA SER A 36 3.97 1.15 8.72
C SER A 36 5.08 0.99 9.76
N ALA A 37 5.27 1.97 10.65
CA ALA A 37 6.24 1.87 11.73
C ALA A 37 5.91 0.74 12.72
N LEU A 38 4.63 0.59 13.07
CA LEU A 38 4.15 -0.54 13.88
C LEU A 38 4.35 -1.88 13.16
N GLY A 39 4.06 -1.93 11.86
CA GLY A 39 4.35 -3.09 11.02
C GLY A 39 5.83 -3.46 11.04
N ALA A 40 6.73 -2.49 10.81
CA ALA A 40 8.17 -2.71 10.87
C ALA A 40 8.63 -3.22 12.23
N ALA A 41 8.14 -2.63 13.33
CA ALA A 41 8.44 -3.09 14.68
C ALA A 41 7.98 -4.54 14.91
N ALA A 42 6.78 -4.90 14.44
CA ALA A 42 6.24 -6.25 14.53
C ALA A 42 7.07 -7.26 13.70
N GLY A 43 7.46 -6.90 12.48
CA GLY A 43 8.32 -7.73 11.62
C GLY A 43 9.70 -7.96 12.23
N PHE A 44 10.30 -6.91 12.79
CA PHE A 44 11.57 -6.99 13.51
C PHE A 44 11.46 -7.91 14.73
N ALA A 45 10.44 -7.70 15.59
CA ALA A 45 10.20 -8.53 16.76
C ALA A 45 9.94 -10.00 16.38
N GLY A 46 9.18 -10.24 15.31
CA GLY A 46 8.94 -11.59 14.78
C GLY A 46 10.22 -12.29 14.35
N THR A 47 11.19 -11.54 13.81
CA THR A 47 12.49 -12.10 13.44
C THR A 47 13.30 -12.51 14.67
N LEU A 48 13.35 -11.64 15.70
CA LEU A 48 14.02 -11.95 16.96
C LEU A 48 13.42 -13.18 17.64
N ALA A 49 12.10 -13.34 17.59
CA ALA A 49 11.40 -14.48 18.16
C ALA A 49 11.66 -15.79 17.40
N SER A 50 11.86 -15.73 16.08
CA SER A 50 12.01 -16.92 15.24
C SER A 50 13.37 -17.61 15.42
N GLY A 51 14.42 -16.88 15.79
CA GLY A 51 15.74 -17.41 16.19
C GLY A 51 16.51 -18.24 15.16
N ARG A 52 15.90 -18.54 14.00
CA ARG A 52 16.42 -19.46 13.00
C ARG A 52 16.17 -18.88 11.61
N PHE A 53 17.24 -18.71 10.86
CA PHE A 53 17.24 -18.06 9.55
C PHE A 53 17.29 -19.13 8.45
N ASP A 54 16.12 -19.57 7.98
CA ASP A 54 16.00 -20.50 6.86
C ASP A 54 15.24 -19.85 5.69
N LEU A 55 15.73 -20.06 4.47
CA LEU A 55 15.20 -19.44 3.25
C LEU A 55 13.78 -19.93 2.95
N TRP A 56 13.50 -21.20 3.27
CA TRP A 56 12.15 -21.78 3.15
C TRP A 56 11.16 -21.13 4.11
N VAL A 57 11.54 -20.93 5.37
CA VAL A 57 10.70 -20.24 6.36
C VAL A 57 10.38 -18.82 5.88
N LEU A 58 11.38 -18.12 5.34
CA LEU A 58 11.22 -16.77 4.82
C LEU A 58 10.28 -16.72 3.61
N ALA A 59 10.38 -17.68 2.68
CA ALA A 59 9.46 -17.80 1.55
C ALA A 59 8.02 -18.12 1.99
N VAL A 60 7.85 -19.05 2.93
CA VAL A 60 6.54 -19.46 3.46
C VAL A 60 5.84 -18.32 4.21
N ILE A 61 6.59 -17.47 4.93
CA ILE A 61 6.04 -16.28 5.60
C ILE A 61 5.74 -15.16 4.59
N ALA A 62 6.64 -14.93 3.62
CA ALA A 62 6.48 -13.85 2.65
C ALA A 62 5.31 -14.08 1.69
N ALA A 63 5.11 -15.31 1.22
CA ALA A 63 4.07 -15.64 0.23
C ALA A 63 2.65 -15.19 0.62
N PRO A 64 2.10 -15.53 1.81
CA PRO A 64 0.76 -15.09 2.20
C PRO A 64 0.68 -13.57 2.39
N VAL A 65 1.73 -12.93 2.90
CA VAL A 65 1.78 -11.47 3.10
C VAL A 65 1.75 -10.74 1.76
N LEU A 66 2.56 -11.18 0.79
CA LEU A 66 2.59 -10.61 -0.56
C LEU A 66 1.26 -10.87 -1.28
N ALA A 67 0.70 -12.09 -1.20
CA ALA A 67 -0.59 -12.43 -1.79
C ALA A 67 -1.73 -11.57 -1.22
N LEU A 68 -1.78 -11.39 0.11
CA LEU A 68 -2.77 -10.53 0.76
C LEU A 68 -2.59 -9.07 0.34
N THR A 69 -1.36 -8.58 0.25
CA THR A 69 -1.08 -7.21 -0.17
C THR A 69 -1.51 -6.99 -1.63
N LEU A 70 -1.24 -7.93 -2.53
CA LEU A 70 -1.71 -7.90 -3.92
C LEU A 70 -3.24 -7.93 -4.01
N TYR A 71 -3.89 -8.79 -3.23
CA TYR A 71 -5.35 -8.86 -3.17
C TYR A 71 -5.97 -7.51 -2.76
N LEU A 72 -5.45 -6.91 -1.68
CA LEU A 72 -5.88 -5.58 -1.23
C LEU A 72 -5.59 -4.52 -2.29
N THR A 73 -4.48 -4.64 -3.03
CA THR A 73 -4.08 -3.66 -4.04
C THR A 73 -5.00 -3.73 -5.26
N GLY A 74 -5.40 -4.94 -5.65
CA GLY A 74 -6.41 -5.16 -6.67
C GLY A 74 -7.72 -4.48 -6.31
N ALA A 75 -8.19 -4.66 -5.06
CA ALA A 75 -9.42 -4.01 -4.60
C ALA A 75 -9.33 -2.47 -4.54
N THR A 76 -8.15 -1.90 -4.25
CA THR A 76 -7.94 -0.44 -4.31
C THR A 76 -7.83 0.07 -5.74
N LEU A 77 -7.24 -0.72 -6.64
CA LEU A 77 -7.07 -0.37 -8.04
C LEU A 77 -8.42 -0.33 -8.76
N THR A 78 -9.28 -1.33 -8.54
CA THR A 78 -10.63 -1.33 -9.12
C THR A 78 -11.42 -0.12 -8.66
N GLU A 79 -11.37 0.22 -7.38
CA GLU A 79 -12.05 1.41 -6.85
C GLU A 79 -11.47 2.72 -7.43
N ALA A 80 -10.16 2.78 -7.67
CA ALA A 80 -9.52 3.93 -8.31
C ALA A 80 -9.94 4.09 -9.78
N LEU A 81 -10.05 2.97 -10.51
CA LEU A 81 -10.49 2.95 -11.91
C LEU A 81 -11.97 3.33 -12.05
N GLU A 82 -12.84 2.80 -11.19
CA GLU A 82 -14.27 3.14 -11.15
C GLU A 82 -14.49 4.64 -10.94
N ARG A 83 -13.64 5.28 -10.15
CA ARG A 83 -13.67 6.74 -9.88
C ARG A 83 -12.92 7.58 -10.90
N ARG A 84 -12.32 6.98 -11.94
CA ARG A 84 -11.46 7.66 -12.94
C ARG A 84 -10.27 8.43 -12.32
N ALA A 85 -9.77 7.97 -11.17
CA ALA A 85 -8.63 8.56 -10.49
C ALA A 85 -7.30 8.00 -11.05
N HIS A 86 -6.96 8.36 -12.28
CA HIS A 86 -5.83 7.78 -13.01
C HIS A 86 -4.48 7.90 -12.30
N GLY A 87 -4.22 9.01 -11.59
CA GLY A 87 -3.00 9.18 -10.81
C GLY A 87 -2.87 8.15 -9.69
N CYS A 88 -3.97 7.86 -8.98
CA CYS A 88 -3.98 6.85 -7.92
C CYS A 88 -3.96 5.43 -8.47
N ALA A 89 -4.60 5.19 -9.61
CA ALA A 89 -4.46 3.92 -10.32
C ALA A 89 -2.99 3.66 -10.72
N GLY A 90 -2.28 4.68 -11.23
CA GLY A 90 -0.85 4.59 -11.53
C GLY A 90 0.00 4.27 -10.29
N ALA A 91 -0.29 4.91 -9.16
CA ALA A 91 0.38 4.61 -7.89
C ALA A 91 0.12 3.15 -7.43
N CYS A 92 -1.11 2.64 -7.56
CA CYS A 92 -1.41 1.23 -7.29
C CYS A 92 -0.63 0.29 -8.21
N MET A 93 -0.55 0.58 -9.51
CA MET A 93 0.20 -0.24 -10.46
C MET A 93 1.70 -0.25 -10.14
N LEU A 94 2.26 0.89 -9.74
CA LEU A 94 3.65 0.97 -9.26
C LEU A 94 3.86 0.13 -7.99
N HIS A 95 2.89 0.15 -7.07
CA HIS A 95 2.93 -0.68 -5.86
C HIS A 95 2.91 -2.17 -6.21
N VAL A 96 2.02 -2.61 -7.12
CA VAL A 96 1.99 -3.99 -7.62
C VAL A 96 3.32 -4.38 -8.26
N ALA A 97 3.86 -3.52 -9.14
CA ALA A 97 5.14 -3.77 -9.80
C ALA A 97 6.28 -3.92 -8.78
N ALA A 98 6.31 -3.08 -7.74
CA ALA A 98 7.30 -3.17 -6.67
C ALA A 98 7.17 -4.48 -5.87
N ILE A 99 5.96 -4.90 -5.54
CA ILE A 99 5.70 -6.17 -4.84
C ILE A 99 6.13 -7.37 -5.69
N LEU A 100 5.82 -7.37 -6.98
CA LEU A 100 6.20 -8.45 -7.90
C LEU A 100 7.71 -8.48 -8.18
N ALA A 101 8.36 -7.32 -8.19
CA ALA A 101 9.81 -7.22 -8.32
C ALA A 101 10.55 -7.68 -7.05
N TRP A 102 9.89 -7.67 -5.89
CA TRP A 102 10.55 -7.93 -4.61
C TRP A 102 11.20 -9.32 -4.53
N PRO A 103 10.54 -10.46 -4.86
CA PRO A 103 11.20 -11.76 -4.88
C PRO A 103 12.42 -11.80 -5.80
N LEU A 104 12.35 -11.12 -6.95
CA LEU A 104 13.47 -11.03 -7.88
C LEU A 104 14.64 -10.26 -7.27
N THR A 105 14.39 -9.08 -6.69
CA THR A 105 15.44 -8.31 -6.00
C THR A 105 16.00 -9.04 -4.78
N ALA A 106 15.19 -9.85 -4.10
CA ALA A 106 15.62 -10.67 -2.96
C ALA A 106 16.60 -11.77 -3.38
N LEU A 107 16.47 -12.34 -4.59
CA LEU A 107 17.44 -13.32 -5.11
C LEU A 107 18.83 -12.72 -5.36
N PHE A 108 18.91 -11.41 -5.60
CA PHE A 108 20.16 -10.69 -5.82
C PHE A 108 20.75 -10.07 -4.54
N THR A 109 20.15 -10.33 -3.38
CA THR A 109 20.68 -9.92 -2.06
C THR A 109 22.17 -10.23 -1.83
N PRO A 110 22.73 -11.41 -2.19
CA PRO A 110 24.16 -11.68 -1.96
C PRO A 110 25.09 -10.82 -2.83
N LEU A 111 24.60 -10.17 -3.89
CA LEU A 111 25.41 -9.29 -4.73
C LEU A 111 25.51 -7.87 -4.15
N SER A 112 24.43 -7.35 -3.57
CA SER A 112 24.48 -6.15 -2.73
C SER A 112 23.23 -6.00 -1.86
N ALA A 113 23.45 -5.65 -0.60
CA ALA A 113 22.36 -5.31 0.33
C ALA A 113 21.53 -4.11 -0.14
N ALA A 114 22.11 -3.20 -0.93
CA ALA A 114 21.41 -2.02 -1.43
C ALA A 114 20.29 -2.38 -2.43
N ILE A 115 20.47 -3.41 -3.26
CA ILE A 115 19.47 -3.84 -4.25
C ILE A 115 18.19 -4.32 -3.57
N PHE A 116 18.32 -5.00 -2.42
CA PHE A 116 17.18 -5.47 -1.64
C PHE A 116 16.23 -4.34 -1.25
N TRP A 117 16.76 -3.18 -0.84
CA TRP A 117 15.95 -2.07 -0.33
C TRP A 117 15.17 -1.32 -1.41
N ILE A 118 15.51 -1.52 -2.69
CA ILE A 118 14.85 -0.84 -3.81
C ILE A 118 13.36 -1.20 -3.86
N ALA A 119 13.02 -2.48 -3.78
CA ALA A 119 11.62 -2.93 -3.89
C ALA A 119 10.75 -2.51 -2.69
N PRO A 120 11.15 -2.70 -1.42
CA PRO A 120 10.41 -2.19 -0.26
C PRO A 120 10.20 -0.67 -0.29
N LEU A 121 11.25 0.10 -0.62
CA LEU A 121 11.17 1.56 -0.69
C LEU A 121 10.25 2.01 -1.82
N ALA A 122 10.34 1.37 -3.00
CA ALA A 122 9.43 1.61 -4.11
C ALA A 122 7.98 1.31 -3.71
N ALA A 123 7.73 0.19 -3.04
CA ALA A 123 6.41 -0.19 -2.57
C ALA A 123 5.82 0.84 -1.59
N LEU A 124 6.59 1.27 -0.58
CA LEU A 124 6.14 2.28 0.39
C LEU A 124 5.95 3.66 -0.26
N SER A 125 6.85 4.07 -1.16
CA SER A 125 6.72 5.35 -1.88
C SER A 125 5.46 5.40 -2.75
N ALA A 126 5.08 4.28 -3.37
CA ALA A 126 3.85 4.16 -4.14
C ALA A 126 2.60 4.33 -3.24
N LEU A 127 2.62 3.81 -2.01
CA LEU A 127 1.55 4.03 -1.04
C LEU A 127 1.48 5.51 -0.59
N VAL A 128 2.62 6.18 -0.42
CA VAL A 128 2.67 7.61 -0.10
C VAL A 128 2.10 8.46 -1.25
N LEU A 129 2.41 8.09 -2.50
CA LEU A 129 1.85 8.72 -3.69
C LEU A 129 0.33 8.51 -3.74
N PHE A 130 -0.14 7.29 -3.49
CA PHE A 130 -1.57 6.97 -3.40
C PHE A 130 -2.26 7.79 -2.31
N ALA A 131 -1.71 7.82 -1.09
CA ALA A 131 -2.23 8.61 0.03
C ALA A 131 -2.37 10.10 -0.31
N SER A 132 -1.45 10.61 -1.12
CA SER A 132 -1.41 12.01 -1.55
C SER A 132 -2.46 12.35 -2.61
N CYS A 133 -2.76 11.43 -3.53
CA CYS A 133 -3.70 11.68 -4.62
C CYS A 133 -5.14 11.25 -4.30
N TRP A 134 -5.33 10.35 -3.33
CA TRP A 134 -6.65 9.79 -3.04
C TRP A 134 -7.60 10.87 -2.54
N SER A 135 -8.88 10.80 -2.90
CA SER A 135 -9.95 11.66 -2.37
C SER A 135 -11.26 10.90 -2.14
N GLY A 136 -11.22 9.58 -2.27
CA GLY A 136 -12.39 8.70 -2.19
C GLY A 136 -12.74 8.27 -0.77
N ALA A 137 -13.43 7.13 -0.67
CA ALA A 137 -13.96 6.61 0.59
C ALA A 137 -12.86 6.29 1.63
N PRO A 138 -13.16 6.45 2.93
CA PRO A 138 -12.20 6.19 4.02
C PRO A 138 -11.77 4.72 4.12
N ARG A 139 -12.62 3.78 3.67
CA ARG A 139 -12.28 2.34 3.62
C ARG A 139 -11.00 2.05 2.84
N ALA A 140 -10.71 2.81 1.77
CA ALA A 140 -9.51 2.62 0.97
C ALA A 140 -8.25 3.07 1.72
N ILE A 141 -8.37 4.08 2.59
CA ILE A 141 -7.28 4.57 3.44
C ILE A 141 -6.89 3.48 4.45
N TYR A 142 -7.86 2.80 5.06
CA TYR A 142 -7.57 1.70 5.98
C TYR A 142 -6.93 0.49 5.29
N ARG A 143 -7.40 0.14 4.07
CA ARG A 143 -6.75 -0.92 3.26
C ARG A 143 -5.31 -0.55 2.93
N MET A 144 -5.08 0.70 2.51
CA MET A 144 -3.74 1.22 2.21
C MET A 144 -2.83 1.23 3.45
N ALA A 145 -3.35 1.65 4.60
CA ALA A 145 -2.61 1.59 5.86
C ALA A 145 -2.24 0.13 6.22
N GLY A 146 -3.18 -0.81 6.03
CA GLY A 146 -2.93 -2.24 6.20
C GLY A 146 -1.83 -2.77 5.28
N GLN A 147 -1.84 -2.37 4.00
CA GLN A 147 -0.76 -2.69 3.05
C GLN A 147 0.59 -2.13 3.50
N GLY A 148 0.62 -0.88 3.97
CA GLY A 148 1.82 -0.27 4.55
C GLY A 148 2.36 -1.07 5.73
N ALA A 149 1.48 -1.51 6.63
CA ALA A 149 1.83 -2.38 7.75
C ALA A 149 2.47 -3.70 7.28
N LEU A 150 1.83 -4.38 6.33
CA LEU A 150 2.27 -5.67 5.81
C LEU A 150 3.61 -5.57 5.09
N VAL A 151 3.76 -4.58 4.21
CA VAL A 151 5.00 -4.29 3.48
C VAL A 151 6.11 -3.92 4.43
N ALA A 152 5.87 -3.03 5.40
CA ALA A 152 6.88 -2.64 6.36
C ALA A 152 7.28 -3.79 7.31
N ALA A 153 6.31 -4.62 7.73
CA ALA A 153 6.58 -5.81 8.53
C ALA A 153 7.44 -6.80 7.76
N LEU A 154 7.11 -7.09 6.50
CA LEU A 154 7.89 -8.00 5.68
C LEU A 154 9.29 -7.44 5.40
N ALA A 155 9.40 -6.15 5.10
CA ALA A 155 10.67 -5.47 4.86
C ALA A 155 11.58 -5.48 6.09
N ALA A 156 11.03 -5.19 7.27
CA ALA A 156 11.78 -5.27 8.52
C ALA A 156 12.16 -6.71 8.84
N HIS A 157 11.24 -7.66 8.65
CA HIS A 157 11.51 -9.06 8.89
C HIS A 157 12.67 -9.56 8.02
N GLN A 158 12.59 -9.36 6.70
CA GLN A 158 13.63 -9.78 5.77
C GLN A 158 14.91 -8.94 5.85
N GLY A 159 14.81 -7.64 6.15
CA GLY A 159 15.95 -6.73 6.25
C GLY A 159 16.91 -7.10 7.37
N VAL A 160 16.42 -7.68 8.46
CA VAL A 160 17.27 -8.24 9.53
C VAL A 160 18.20 -9.34 8.99
N PHE A 161 17.72 -10.19 8.08
CA PHE A 161 18.54 -11.23 7.45
C PHE A 161 19.63 -10.62 6.56
N VAL A 162 19.34 -9.51 5.89
CA VAL A 162 20.31 -8.79 5.05
C VAL A 162 21.40 -8.11 5.89
N ILE A 163 21.10 -7.73 7.13
CA ILE A 163 22.04 -7.05 8.03
C ILE A 163 22.88 -8.05 8.84
N LEU A 164 22.29 -9.17 9.26
CA LEU A 164 22.94 -10.19 10.10
C LEU A 164 23.60 -11.32 9.29
N GLY A 165 23.28 -11.45 7.99
CA GLY A 165 23.81 -12.45 7.08
C GLY A 165 25.13 -12.07 6.42
#